data_AF-A0A850BB52-F1
#
_entry.id   AF-A0A850BB52-F1
#
_cell.length_a   1.000
_cell.length_b   1.000
_cell.length_c   1.000
_cell.angle_alpha   90.00
_cell.angle_beta   90.00
_cell.angle_gamma   90.00
#
_symmetry.space_group_name_H-M   'P 1'
#
loop_
_entity.id
_entity.type
_entity.pdbx_description
1 polymer ?
#
loop_
_entity_poly.entity_id
_entity_poly.type
_entity_poly.pdbx_seq_one_letter_code
_entity_poly.pdbx_strand_id
1 'polypeptide(L)'
;MWQRGGVELGQEIRKQREAVGLSIEALGERSGLSANYIGGIEAGKRDPSLSTVLALARGLGVPAGVLLGGVGELSPIAIEVGRLIEMSGPEIQESVVRLLRGALRQTS
;
A
#
# COMPACT_ATOMS: atom_id res chain seq x y z
N MET A 1 -1.65 6.33 -20.35
CA MET A 1 -0.75 5.37 -19.66
C MET A 1 -1.08 5.25 -18.17
N TRP A 2 -2.38 5.14 -17.81
CA TRP A 2 -2.87 5.14 -16.41
C TRP A 2 -3.47 3.78 -15.97
N GLN A 3 -3.45 2.77 -16.85
CA GLN A 3 -4.06 1.45 -16.58
C GLN A 3 -3.33 0.59 -15.55
N ARG A 4 -2.05 0.86 -15.22
CA ARG A 4 -1.31 0.04 -14.23
C ARG A 4 -1.70 0.36 -12.78
N GLY A 5 -1.98 1.63 -12.45
CA GLY A 5 -2.26 2.03 -11.06
C GLY A 5 -3.58 1.50 -10.51
N GLY A 6 -4.61 1.35 -11.35
CA GLY A 6 -5.91 0.80 -10.92
C GLY A 6 -5.87 -0.70 -10.58
N VAL A 7 -4.97 -1.46 -11.23
CA VAL A 7 -4.79 -2.90 -10.94
C VAL A 7 -4.09 -3.09 -9.60
N GLU A 8 -3.06 -2.29 -9.30
CA GLU A 8 -2.33 -2.37 -8.02
C GLU A 8 -3.24 -1.99 -6.83
N LEU A 9 -4.05 -0.93 -6.97
CA LEU A 9 -5.01 -0.51 -5.94
C LEU A 9 -6.06 -1.60 -5.64
N GLY A 10 -6.67 -2.18 -6.68
CA GLY A 10 -7.67 -3.23 -6.53
C GLY A 10 -7.13 -4.46 -5.80
N GLN A 11 -5.88 -4.85 -6.11
CA GLN A 11 -5.21 -5.95 -5.44
C GLN A 11 -4.91 -5.66 -3.96
N GLU A 12 -4.46 -4.45 -3.63
CA GLU A 12 -4.19 -4.08 -2.23
C GLU A 12 -5.49 -4.02 -1.41
N ILE A 13 -6.59 -3.49 -1.98
CA ILE A 13 -7.92 -3.53 -1.34
C ILE A 13 -8.33 -4.97 -1.03
N ARG A 14 -8.20 -5.86 -2.01
CA ARG A 14 -8.53 -7.28 -1.85
C ARG A 14 -7.70 -7.93 -0.74
N LYS A 15 -6.38 -7.71 -0.77
CA LYS A 15 -5.44 -8.23 0.21
C LYS A 15 -5.78 -7.78 1.62
N GLN A 16 -6.05 -6.48 1.81
CA GLN A 16 -6.46 -5.95 3.13
C GLN A 16 -7.80 -6.53 3.57
N ARG A 17 -8.77 -6.66 2.67
CA ARG A 17 -10.09 -7.26 2.96
C ARG A 17 -9.95 -8.71 3.45
N GLU A 18 -9.16 -9.50 2.75
CA GLU A 18 -8.93 -10.91 3.08
C GLU A 18 -8.14 -11.05 4.39
N ALA A 19 -7.17 -10.17 4.66
CA ALA A 19 -6.40 -10.16 5.91
C ALA A 19 -7.26 -9.92 7.16
N VAL A 20 -8.34 -9.14 7.05
CA VAL A 20 -9.30 -8.92 8.15
C VAL A 20 -10.53 -9.84 8.08
N GLY A 21 -10.52 -10.85 7.20
CA GLY A 21 -11.55 -11.89 7.12
C GLY A 21 -12.93 -11.41 6.63
N LEU A 22 -12.99 -10.30 5.88
CA LEU A 22 -14.26 -9.77 5.37
C LEU A 22 -14.64 -10.37 4.01
N SER A 23 -15.94 -10.67 3.83
CA SER A 23 -16.51 -10.85 2.49
C SER A 23 -16.64 -9.50 1.76
N ILE A 24 -16.87 -9.54 0.46
CA ILE A 24 -17.09 -8.32 -0.33
C ILE A 24 -18.39 -7.62 0.13
N GLU A 25 -19.42 -8.39 0.49
CA GLU A 25 -20.68 -7.90 1.02
C GLU A 25 -20.47 -7.19 2.36
N ALA A 26 -19.71 -7.81 3.29
CA ALA A 26 -19.39 -7.22 4.58
C ALA A 26 -18.56 -5.93 4.43
N LEU A 27 -17.63 -5.88 3.48
CA LEU A 27 -16.93 -4.63 3.17
C LEU A 27 -17.87 -3.58 2.56
N GLY A 28 -18.81 -4.00 1.73
CA GLY A 28 -19.86 -3.14 1.18
C GLY A 28 -20.68 -2.44 2.26
N GLU A 29 -21.17 -3.21 3.22
CA GLU A 29 -21.89 -2.69 4.38
C GLU A 29 -21.04 -1.70 5.20
N ARG A 30 -19.78 -2.05 5.48
CA ARG A 30 -18.88 -1.20 6.28
C ARG A 30 -18.43 0.08 5.56
N SER A 31 -18.36 0.06 4.24
CA SER A 31 -17.90 1.20 3.43
C SER A 31 -19.04 2.03 2.84
N GLY A 32 -20.29 1.56 2.92
CA GLY A 32 -21.44 2.19 2.26
C GLY A 32 -21.42 2.04 0.73
N LEU A 33 -20.76 1.01 0.21
CA LEU A 33 -20.61 0.74 -1.22
C LEU A 33 -21.27 -0.58 -1.59
N SER A 34 -21.69 -0.74 -2.85
CA SER A 34 -22.25 -2.01 -3.30
C SER A 34 -21.16 -3.06 -3.52
N ALA A 35 -21.45 -4.31 -3.16
CA ALA A 35 -20.55 -5.44 -3.36
C ALA A 35 -20.09 -5.58 -4.83
N ASN A 36 -21.00 -5.34 -5.79
CA ASN A 36 -20.66 -5.36 -7.22
C ASN A 36 -19.65 -4.26 -7.61
N TYR A 37 -19.79 -3.06 -7.05
CA TYR A 37 -18.84 -1.99 -7.32
C TYR A 37 -17.46 -2.31 -6.73
N ILE A 38 -17.41 -2.83 -5.51
CA ILE A 38 -16.17 -3.29 -4.85
C ILE A 38 -15.51 -4.40 -5.66
N GLY A 39 -16.25 -5.43 -6.07
CA GLY A 39 -15.72 -6.52 -6.90
C GLY A 39 -15.18 -6.03 -8.25
N GLY A 40 -15.80 -5.00 -8.83
CA GLY A 40 -15.28 -4.31 -10.01
C GLY A 40 -13.96 -3.57 -9.75
N ILE A 41 -13.79 -2.96 -8.58
CA ILE A 41 -12.55 -2.30 -8.16
C ILE A 41 -11.44 -3.35 -7.91
N GLU A 42 -11.72 -4.40 -7.14
CA GLU A 42 -10.74 -5.47 -6.86
C GLU A 42 -10.25 -6.18 -8.12
N ALA A 43 -11.10 -6.29 -9.14
CA ALA A 43 -10.75 -6.84 -10.45
C ALA A 43 -10.03 -5.84 -11.38
N GLY A 44 -9.77 -4.60 -10.95
CA GLY A 44 -9.18 -3.54 -11.76
C GLY A 44 -10.08 -3.05 -12.92
N LYS A 45 -11.39 -3.36 -12.87
CA LYS A 45 -12.38 -3.00 -13.91
C LYS A 45 -13.04 -1.65 -13.64
N ARG A 46 -12.84 -1.07 -12.46
CA ARG A 46 -13.38 0.21 -12.04
C ARG A 46 -12.25 1.08 -11.52
N ASP A 47 -12.26 2.34 -11.91
CA ASP A 47 -11.39 3.37 -11.36
C ASP A 47 -12.14 4.10 -10.23
N PRO A 48 -11.81 3.86 -8.95
CA PRO A 48 -12.50 4.48 -7.83
C PRO A 48 -12.06 5.94 -7.67
N SER A 49 -13.01 6.82 -7.32
CA SER A 49 -12.67 8.17 -6.85
C SER A 49 -11.89 8.12 -5.53
N LEU A 50 -11.19 9.21 -5.19
CA LEU A 50 -10.53 9.35 -3.89
C LEU A 50 -11.51 9.15 -2.72
N SER A 51 -12.74 9.66 -2.83
CA SER A 51 -13.78 9.47 -1.80
C SER A 51 -14.12 7.98 -1.58
N THR A 52 -14.16 7.19 -2.66
CA THR A 52 -14.35 5.74 -2.61
C THR A 52 -13.18 5.05 -1.93
N VAL A 53 -11.93 5.43 -2.26
CA VAL A 53 -10.74 4.89 -1.59
C VAL A 53 -10.77 5.17 -0.08
N LEU A 54 -11.13 6.39 0.32
CA LEU A 54 -11.27 6.75 1.73
C LEU A 54 -12.39 5.97 2.43
N ALA A 55 -13.51 5.72 1.75
CA ALA A 55 -14.60 4.91 2.28
C ALA A 55 -14.20 3.44 2.47
N LEU A 56 -13.48 2.88 1.50
CA LEU A 56 -12.92 1.52 1.59
C LEU A 56 -11.89 1.41 2.71
N ALA A 57 -10.98 2.39 2.85
CA ALA A 57 -10.00 2.43 3.93
C ALA A 57 -10.66 2.42 5.32
N ARG A 58 -11.70 3.26 5.52
CA ARG A 58 -12.52 3.24 6.74
C ARG A 58 -13.22 1.90 6.93
N GLY A 59 -13.81 1.35 5.87
CA GLY A 59 -14.48 0.05 5.89
C GLY A 59 -13.54 -1.11 6.22
N LEU A 60 -12.26 -0.99 5.87
CA LEU A 60 -11.21 -1.97 6.19
C LEU A 60 -10.55 -1.74 7.56
N GLY A 61 -10.65 -0.53 8.11
CA GLY A 61 -9.98 -0.15 9.35
C GLY A 61 -8.48 0.11 9.18
N VAL A 62 -8.06 0.57 8.00
CA VAL A 62 -6.65 0.89 7.69
C VAL A 62 -6.49 2.35 7.24
N PRO A 63 -5.31 2.97 7.41
CA PRO A 63 -5.02 4.25 6.78
C PRO A 63 -5.11 4.16 5.25
N ALA A 64 -5.64 5.20 4.59
CA ALA A 64 -5.80 5.20 3.14
C ALA A 64 -4.48 5.06 2.37
N GLY A 65 -3.36 5.51 2.97
CA GLY A 65 -2.02 5.33 2.42
C GLY A 65 -1.64 3.86 2.20
N VAL A 66 -2.15 2.94 3.03
CA VAL A 66 -1.93 1.49 2.88
C VAL A 66 -2.49 1.00 1.54
N LEU A 67 -3.67 1.49 1.14
CA LEU A 67 -4.30 1.10 -0.12
C LEU A 67 -3.58 1.67 -1.36
N LEU A 68 -2.89 2.80 -1.20
CA LEU A 68 -2.21 3.51 -2.29
C LEU A 68 -0.76 3.05 -2.50
N GLY A 69 -0.35 1.94 -1.87
CA GLY A 69 1.03 1.44 -1.94
C GLY A 69 2.01 2.27 -1.11
N GLY A 70 1.50 3.09 -0.18
CA GLY A 70 2.33 3.79 0.78
C GLY A 70 3.11 2.77 1.59
N VAL A 71 4.44 2.87 1.52
CA VAL A 71 5.38 2.19 2.43
C VAL A 71 4.73 2.11 3.81
N GLY A 72 4.48 0.88 4.29
CA GLY A 72 3.96 0.67 5.65
C GLY A 72 4.79 1.51 6.61
N GLU A 73 4.14 2.11 7.62
CA GLU A 73 4.74 3.12 8.50
C GLU A 73 6.23 2.84 8.71
N LEU A 74 7.08 3.62 8.03
CA LEU A 74 8.51 3.46 8.17
C LEU A 74 8.81 3.60 9.66
N SER A 75 9.52 2.63 10.21
CA SER A 75 9.94 2.73 11.61
C SER A 75 10.73 4.03 11.80
N PRO A 76 10.75 4.62 13.01
CA PRO A 76 11.50 5.86 13.25
C PRO A 76 12.95 5.78 12.75
N ILE A 77 13.57 4.61 12.85
CA ILE A 77 14.92 4.36 12.32
C ILE A 77 14.98 4.37 10.78
N ALA A 78 13.99 3.81 10.09
CA ALA A 78 13.94 3.84 8.63
C ALA A 78 13.74 5.28 8.11
N ILE A 79 12.95 6.09 8.82
CA ILE A 79 12.81 7.53 8.54
C ILE A 79 14.14 8.25 8.74
N GLU A 80 14.81 8.01 9.86
CA GLU A 80 16.11 8.63 10.16
C GLU A 80 17.17 8.28 9.12
N VAL A 81 17.25 7.00 8.74
CA VAL A 81 18.16 6.52 7.70
C VAL A 81 17.84 7.20 6.36
N GLY A 82 16.55 7.31 6.00
CA GLY A 82 16.14 8.02 4.79
C GLY A 82 16.64 9.46 4.77
N ARG A 83 16.46 10.20 5.87
CA ARG A 83 16.92 11.59 6.00
C ARG A 83 18.44 11.70 5.86
N LEU A 84 19.20 10.84 6.55
CA LEU A 84 20.66 10.86 6.50
C LEU A 84 21.18 10.55 5.08
N ILE A 85 20.53 9.61 4.38
CA ILE A 85 20.85 9.28 2.98
C ILE A 85 20.59 10.47 2.06
N GLU A 86 19.44 11.14 2.18
CA GLU A 86 19.10 12.33 1.37
C GLU A 86 20.10 13.47 1.55
N MET A 87 20.59 13.68 2.77
CA MET A 87 21.59 14.70 3.08
C MET A 87 23.01 14.32 2.62
N SER A 88 23.22 13.08 2.18
CA SER A 88 24.52 12.54 1.79
C SER A 88 24.75 12.61 0.28
N GLY A 89 26.01 12.73 -0.13
CA GLY A 89 26.40 12.66 -1.54
C GLY A 89 26.27 11.25 -2.15
N PRO A 90 26.25 11.13 -3.49
CA PRO A 90 25.98 9.87 -4.20
C PRO A 90 26.89 8.71 -3.77
N GLU A 91 28.18 9.00 -3.52
CA GLU A 91 29.17 8.00 -3.14
C GLU A 91 28.84 7.31 -1.79
N ILE A 92 28.31 8.07 -0.84
CA ILE A 92 27.89 7.56 0.47
C ILE A 92 26.59 6.76 0.31
N GLN A 93 25.64 7.27 -0.46
CA GLN A 93 24.37 6.58 -0.72
C GLN A 93 24.62 5.19 -1.34
N GLU A 94 25.48 5.10 -2.35
CA GLU A 94 25.86 3.84 -2.99
C GLU A 94 26.56 2.88 -2.01
N SER A 95 27.44 3.40 -1.17
CA SER A 95 28.16 2.62 -0.17
C SER A 95 27.21 2.03 0.87
N VAL A 96 26.24 2.81 1.36
CA VAL A 96 25.20 2.35 2.29
C VAL A 96 24.34 1.24 1.66
N VAL A 97 23.88 1.43 0.42
CA VAL A 97 23.10 0.39 -0.29
C VAL A 97 23.91 -0.90 -0.44
N ARG A 98 25.21 -0.79 -0.77
CA ARG A 98 26.11 -1.95 -0.88
C ARG A 98 26.24 -2.70 0.45
N LEU A 99 26.43 -1.97 1.55
CA LEU A 99 26.53 -2.55 2.90
C LEU A 99 25.23 -3.25 3.32
N LEU A 100 24.08 -2.60 3.16
CA LEU A 100 22.77 -3.18 3.51
C LEU A 100 22.49 -4.48 2.73
N ARG A 101 22.78 -4.50 1.42
CA ARG A 101 22.69 -5.73 0.60
C ARG A 101 23.65 -6.82 1.06
N GLY A 102 24.82 -6.46 1.58
CA GLY A 102 25.77 -7.40 2.18
C GLY A 102 25.24 -8.01 3.48
N ALA A 103 24.70 -7.18 4.37
CA ALA A 103 24.16 -7.60 5.66
C ALA A 103 22.92 -8.52 5.50
N LEU A 104 22.00 -8.17 4.59
CA LEU A 104 20.79 -8.96 4.34
C LEU A 104 21.09 -10.36 3.79
N ARG A 105 22.17 -10.54 3.03
CA ARG A 105 22.59 -11.85 2.52
C ARG A 105 23.24 -12.76 3.55
N GLN A 106 23.70 -12.22 4.69
CA GLN A 106 24.36 -12.96 5.75
C GLN A 106 23.39 -13.44 6.85
N THR A 107 22.13 -13.00 6.80
CA THR A 107 21.10 -13.33 7.79
C THR A 107 20.14 -14.43 7.30
N SER A 108 20.35 -14.94 6.07
CA SER A 108 19.62 -16.07 5.47
C SER A 108 20.45 -17.33 5.42
#